data_AF-A4YLH5-F1
#
_entry.id   AF-A4YLH5-F1
#
_cell.length_a   1.000
_cell.length_b   1.000
_cell.length_c   1.000
_cell.angle_alpha   90.00
_cell.angle_beta   90.00
_cell.angle_gamma   90.00
#
_symmetry.space_group_name_H-M   'P 1'
#
loop_
_entity.id
_entity.type
_entity.pdbx_description
1 polymer ?
#
loop_
_entity_poly.entity_id
_entity_poly.type
_entity_poly.pdbx_seq_one_letter_code
_entity_poly.pdbx_strand_id
1 'polypeptide(L)'
;MILDERAIRATIAHEVAHAELRHITGAGNLFDFLRACENVLHYANPDRTVTGRIAAFLLRAVLGWVNREYLVLSRQNELAADRRAAALMGSPEMARSLVLIAGGVAQLRELVFAPLETDLLGAISLPATPLQRMSTHLVAIRDHDAPAAAAAKRMEEEPMEDKDSTHPPLRASLANLGYATLPAVDPIEAPAIERLLSPGAALNLSARLDAEWRKLAQARVRLGG
;
A
#
# COMPACT_ATOMS: atom_id res chain seq x y z
N MET A 1 1.68 16.92 -5.34
CA MET A 1 1.50 15.85 -4.33
C MET A 1 0.06 15.91 -3.81
N ILE A 2 -0.55 14.77 -3.50
CA ILE A 2 -2.01 14.60 -3.31
C ILE A 2 -2.43 14.76 -1.85
N LEU A 3 -1.49 14.65 -0.93
CA LEU A 3 -1.74 14.76 0.51
C LEU A 3 -1.21 16.10 1.03
N ASP A 4 -1.90 16.65 2.03
CA ASP A 4 -1.41 17.76 2.83
C ASP A 4 -0.57 17.27 4.01
N GLU A 5 -0.01 18.22 4.76
CA GLU A 5 0.82 17.93 5.92
C GLU A 5 0.07 17.18 7.02
N ARG A 6 -1.22 17.50 7.24
CA ARG A 6 -2.05 16.84 8.27
C ARG A 6 -2.21 15.37 7.95
N ALA A 7 -2.54 15.04 6.71
CA ALA A 7 -2.68 13.66 6.24
C ALA A 7 -1.36 12.91 6.38
N ILE A 8 -0.23 13.50 5.96
CA ILE A 8 1.09 12.87 6.11
C ILE A 8 1.46 12.64 7.58
N ARG A 9 1.17 13.58 8.48
CA ARG A 9 1.41 13.40 9.92
C ARG A 9 0.57 12.27 10.50
N ALA A 10 -0.69 12.14 10.09
CA ALA A 10 -1.55 11.02 10.49
C ALA A 10 -1.01 9.67 9.96
N THR A 11 -0.53 9.62 8.71
CA THR A 11 0.13 8.42 8.17
C THR A 11 1.39 8.07 8.96
N ILE A 12 2.24 9.05 9.27
CA ILE A 12 3.44 8.82 10.09
C ILE A 12 3.06 8.31 11.48
N ALA A 13 2.01 8.86 12.10
CA ALA A 13 1.53 8.40 13.41
C ALA A 13 1.07 6.93 13.37
N HIS A 14 0.44 6.50 12.26
CA HIS A 14 0.07 5.11 12.01
C HIS A 14 1.31 4.20 11.88
N GLU A 15 2.33 4.58 11.11
CA GLU A 15 3.58 3.82 11.01
C GLU A 15 4.34 3.73 12.35
N VAL A 16 4.36 4.82 13.12
CA VAL A 16 4.92 4.82 14.48
C VAL A 16 4.15 3.88 15.39
N ALA A 17 2.82 3.82 15.26
CA ALA A 17 2.00 2.89 16.04
C ALA A 17 2.34 1.42 15.73
N HIS A 18 2.63 1.06 14.48
CA HIS A 18 3.13 -0.28 14.15
C HIS A 18 4.43 -0.61 14.89
N ALA A 19 5.35 0.36 15.00
CA ALA A 19 6.60 0.19 15.72
C ALA A 19 6.38 0.06 17.24
N GLU A 20 5.54 0.92 17.84
CA GLU A 20 5.22 0.89 19.27
C GLU A 20 4.55 -0.42 19.68
N LEU A 21 3.62 -0.92 18.86
CA LEU A 21 2.89 -2.16 19.08
C LEU A 21 3.65 -3.41 18.64
N ARG A 22 4.87 -3.24 18.11
CA ARG A 22 5.76 -4.32 17.66
C ARG A 22 5.13 -5.24 16.60
N HIS A 23 4.28 -4.70 15.73
CA HIS A 23 3.62 -5.47 14.68
C HIS A 23 4.60 -6.15 13.69
N ILE A 24 5.85 -5.66 13.63
CA ILE A 24 6.93 -6.14 12.75
C ILE A 24 7.62 -7.43 13.24
N THR A 25 7.47 -7.83 14.51
CA THR A 25 8.26 -8.95 15.07
C THR A 25 7.81 -10.33 14.57
N GLY A 26 6.56 -10.47 14.13
CA GLY A 26 6.01 -11.75 13.65
C GLY A 26 6.59 -12.20 12.30
N ALA A 27 6.90 -11.26 11.40
CA ALA A 27 7.42 -11.56 10.07
C ALA A 27 8.83 -12.17 10.11
N GLY A 28 9.68 -11.74 11.07
CA GLY A 28 11.01 -12.30 11.25
C GLY A 28 10.99 -13.78 11.64
N ASN A 29 10.13 -14.16 12.59
CA ASN A 29 10.00 -15.54 13.05
C ASN A 29 9.49 -16.48 11.94
N LEU A 30 8.59 -15.99 11.06
CA LEU A 30 8.10 -16.76 9.92
C LEU A 30 9.18 -16.99 8.87
N PHE A 31 10.03 -16.00 8.62
CA PHE A 31 11.17 -16.13 7.72
C PHE A 31 12.17 -17.18 8.23
N ASP A 32 12.50 -17.15 9.52
CA ASP A 32 13.40 -18.14 10.13
C ASP A 32 12.82 -19.56 10.09
N PHE A 33 11.51 -19.70 10.31
CA PHE A 33 10.80 -20.98 10.16
C PHE A 33 10.87 -21.51 8.73
N LEU A 34 10.64 -20.67 7.72
CA LEU A 34 10.74 -21.05 6.31
C LEU A 34 12.15 -21.55 5.97
N ARG A 35 13.20 -20.87 6.43
CA ARG A 35 14.58 -21.33 6.25
C ARG A 35 14.86 -22.66 6.94
N ALA A 36 14.31 -22.88 8.14
CA ALA A 36 14.44 -24.16 8.82
C ALA A 36 13.75 -25.30 8.04
N CYS A 37 12.60 -25.04 7.42
CA CYS A 37 11.92 -26.02 6.58
C CYS A 37 12.64 -26.31 5.25
N GLU A 38 13.29 -25.31 4.63
CA GLU A 38 14.16 -25.51 3.46
C GLU A 38 15.29 -26.49 3.78
N ASN A 39 15.89 -26.40 4.97
CA ASN A 39 16.91 -27.34 5.41
C ASN A 39 16.37 -28.78 5.51
N VAL A 40 15.14 -28.97 5.99
CA VAL A 40 14.51 -30.31 6.05
C VAL A 40 14.28 -30.87 4.64
N LEU A 41 13.81 -30.05 3.71
CA LEU A 41 13.58 -30.46 2.31
C LEU A 41 14.87 -30.68 1.52
N HIS A 42 15.99 -30.08 1.95
CA HIS A 42 17.31 -30.35 1.39
C HIS A 42 17.72 -31.82 1.63
N TYR A 43 17.49 -32.34 2.85
CA TYR A 43 17.82 -33.72 3.21
C TYR A 43 16.74 -34.74 2.78
N ALA A 44 15.47 -34.33 2.79
CA ALA A 44 14.33 -35.13 2.31
C ALA A 44 13.82 -34.58 0.99
N ASN A 45 14.62 -34.71 -0.07
CA ASN A 45 14.32 -34.12 -1.37
C ASN A 45 12.94 -34.61 -1.90
N PRO A 46 11.98 -33.70 -2.17
CA PRO A 46 10.63 -34.07 -2.59
C PRO A 46 10.55 -34.69 -3.99
N ASP A 47 11.50 -34.40 -4.87
CA ASP A 47 11.50 -34.99 -6.22
C ASP A 47 11.99 -36.44 -6.18
N ARG A 48 12.84 -36.77 -5.19
CA ARG A 48 13.55 -38.05 -5.10
C ARG A 48 13.01 -39.00 -4.02
N THR A 49 12.22 -38.53 -3.07
CA THR A 49 11.77 -39.35 -1.93
C THR A 49 10.27 -39.20 -1.64
N VAL A 50 9.62 -40.31 -1.29
CA VAL A 50 8.20 -40.32 -0.85
C VAL A 50 8.04 -39.48 0.42
N THR A 51 8.96 -39.61 1.37
CA THR A 51 9.00 -38.81 2.59
C THR A 51 9.09 -37.31 2.29
N GLY A 52 9.94 -36.92 1.33
CA GLY A 52 10.04 -35.54 0.87
C GLY A 52 8.75 -35.01 0.26
N ARG A 53 8.05 -35.83 -0.55
CA ARG A 53 6.74 -35.44 -1.13
C ARG A 53 5.68 -35.22 -0.05
N ILE A 54 5.62 -36.12 0.93
CA ILE A 54 4.70 -35.99 2.07
C ILE A 54 5.06 -34.74 2.89
N ALA A 55 6.34 -34.54 3.21
CA ALA A 55 6.82 -33.37 3.95
C ALA A 55 6.51 -32.05 3.20
N ALA A 56 6.72 -32.00 1.88
CA ALA A 56 6.41 -30.84 1.06
C ALA A 56 4.90 -30.56 1.00
N PHE A 57 4.07 -31.60 0.90
CA PHE A 57 2.61 -31.45 0.96
C PHE A 57 2.14 -30.89 2.31
N LEU A 58 2.63 -31.46 3.41
CA LEU A 58 2.33 -31.00 4.76
C LEU A 58 2.82 -29.56 4.98
N LEU A 59 4.03 -29.23 4.51
CA LEU A 59 4.57 -27.89 4.60
C LEU A 59 3.70 -26.88 3.84
N ARG A 60 3.26 -27.20 2.61
CA ARG A 60 2.33 -26.33 1.86
C ARG A 60 1.02 -26.12 2.59
N ALA A 61 0.46 -27.17 3.20
CA ALA A 61 -0.77 -27.07 3.97
C ALA A 61 -0.60 -26.18 5.21
N VAL A 62 0.50 -26.36 5.95
CA VAL A 62 0.87 -25.54 7.11
C VAL A 62 1.10 -24.09 6.69
N LEU A 63 1.87 -23.83 5.64
CA LEU A 63 2.13 -22.47 5.14
C LEU A 63 0.85 -21.80 4.63
N GLY A 64 -0.03 -22.54 3.97
CA GLY A 64 -1.35 -22.02 3.57
C GLY A 64 -2.20 -21.63 4.78
N TRP A 65 -2.17 -22.41 5.86
CA TRP A 65 -2.84 -22.05 7.11
C TRP A 65 -2.17 -20.85 7.79
N VAL A 66 -0.85 -20.85 7.97
CA VAL A 66 -0.09 -19.75 8.59
C VAL A 66 -0.30 -18.45 7.82
N ASN A 67 -0.31 -18.48 6.49
CA ASN A 67 -0.56 -17.31 5.67
C ASN A 67 -1.96 -16.73 5.93
N ARG A 68 -2.99 -17.57 6.07
CA ARG A 68 -4.34 -17.10 6.42
C ARG A 68 -4.38 -16.43 7.79
N GLU A 69 -3.77 -17.06 8.81
CA GLU A 69 -3.70 -16.48 10.15
C GLU A 69 -2.88 -15.18 10.16
N TYR A 70 -1.79 -15.12 9.39
CA TYR A 70 -0.99 -13.92 9.20
C TYR A 70 -1.82 -12.79 8.59
N LEU A 71 -2.63 -13.05 7.57
CA LEU A 71 -3.49 -12.03 6.95
C LEU A 71 -4.56 -11.53 7.93
N VAL A 72 -5.15 -12.42 8.75
CA VAL A 72 -6.07 -12.03 9.83
C VAL A 72 -5.37 -11.13 10.85
N LEU A 73 -4.19 -11.55 11.32
CA LEU A 73 -3.40 -10.79 12.28
C LEU A 73 -2.95 -9.44 11.71
N SER A 74 -2.54 -9.40 10.44
CA SER A 74 -2.17 -8.17 9.74
C SER A 74 -3.32 -7.18 9.76
N ARG A 75 -4.55 -7.59 9.40
CA ARG A 75 -5.71 -6.71 9.45
C ARG A 75 -6.01 -6.21 10.86
N GLN A 76 -5.84 -7.04 11.88
CA GLN A 76 -5.99 -6.61 13.29
C GLN A 76 -4.92 -5.59 13.69
N ASN A 77 -3.67 -5.78 13.23
CA ASN A 77 -2.57 -4.87 13.48
C ASN A 77 -2.80 -3.50 12.84
N GLU A 78 -3.31 -3.44 11.60
CA GLU A 78 -3.69 -2.19 10.93
C GLU A 78 -4.77 -1.44 11.73
N LEU A 79 -5.82 -2.13 12.18
CA LEU A 79 -6.88 -1.52 13.00
C LEU A 79 -6.36 -1.06 14.38
N ALA A 80 -5.41 -1.78 14.97
CA ALA A 80 -4.77 -1.37 16.21
C ALA A 80 -3.88 -0.13 16.00
N ALA A 81 -3.15 -0.08 14.88
CA ALA A 81 -2.34 1.08 14.50
C ALA A 81 -3.22 2.32 14.24
N ASP A 82 -4.35 2.17 13.53
CA ASP A 82 -5.34 3.23 13.33
C ASP A 82 -5.83 3.83 14.65
N ARG A 83 -6.22 2.99 15.62
CA ARG A 83 -6.67 3.46 16.94
C ARG A 83 -5.56 4.16 17.70
N ARG A 84 -4.34 3.63 17.64
CA ARG A 84 -3.20 4.21 18.33
C ARG A 84 -2.79 5.55 17.72
N ALA A 85 -2.80 5.67 16.40
CA ALA A 85 -2.59 6.93 15.69
C ALA A 85 -3.68 7.95 16.01
N ALA A 86 -4.95 7.52 16.04
CA ALA A 86 -6.07 8.37 16.44
C ALA A 86 -5.97 8.85 17.89
N ALA A 87 -5.38 8.07 18.80
CA ALA A 87 -5.11 8.53 20.17
C ALA A 87 -4.05 9.66 20.23
N LEU A 88 -3.17 9.77 19.22
CA LEU A 88 -2.15 10.81 19.13
C LEU A 88 -2.62 12.05 18.35
N MET A 89 -3.35 11.83 17.25
CA MET A 89 -3.71 12.87 16.27
C MET A 89 -5.19 13.28 16.33
N GLY A 90 -6.04 12.49 16.99
CA GLY A 90 -7.49 12.59 16.97
C GLY A 90 -8.13 11.71 15.88
N SER A 91 -9.26 11.07 16.22
CA SER A 91 -10.03 10.27 15.27
C SER A 91 -10.45 11.02 14.00
N PRO A 92 -10.85 12.32 14.04
CA PRO A 92 -11.19 13.07 12.83
C PRO A 92 -10.02 13.19 11.85
N GLU A 93 -8.81 13.44 12.34
CA GLU A 93 -7.64 13.60 11.47
C GLU A 93 -7.20 12.27 10.85
N MET A 94 -7.26 11.19 11.63
CA MET A 94 -6.96 9.86 11.11
C MET A 94 -7.99 9.44 10.06
N ALA A 95 -9.28 9.64 10.33
CA ALA A 95 -10.36 9.33 9.40
C ALA A 95 -10.24 10.15 8.10
N ARG A 96 -9.97 11.47 8.21
CA ARG A 96 -9.71 12.33 7.04
C ARG A 96 -8.53 11.82 6.22
N SER A 97 -7.42 11.44 6.86
CA SER A 97 -6.25 10.90 6.18
C SER A 97 -6.57 9.61 5.41
N LEU A 98 -7.34 8.69 6.01
CA LEU A 98 -7.79 7.47 5.33
C LEU A 98 -8.59 7.78 4.07
N VAL A 99 -9.53 8.73 4.12
CA VAL A 99 -10.32 9.14 2.94
C VAL A 99 -9.40 9.71 1.84
N LEU A 100 -8.49 10.62 2.21
CA LEU A 100 -7.56 11.22 1.25
C LEU A 100 -6.61 10.20 0.62
N ILE A 101 -6.12 9.23 1.39
CA ILE A 101 -5.26 8.16 0.88
C ILE A 101 -6.06 7.24 -0.05
N ALA A 102 -7.22 6.76 0.39
CA ALA A 102 -8.02 5.85 -0.41
C ALA A 102 -8.48 6.48 -1.73
N GLY A 103 -8.98 7.71 -1.67
CA GLY A 103 -9.36 8.49 -2.84
C GLY A 103 -8.18 8.84 -3.73
N GLY A 104 -7.06 9.28 -3.14
CA GLY A 104 -5.84 9.61 -3.88
C GLY A 104 -5.24 8.41 -4.60
N VAL A 105 -5.24 7.23 -3.98
CA VAL A 105 -4.79 5.98 -4.60
C VAL A 105 -5.72 5.59 -5.76
N ALA A 106 -7.04 5.72 -5.59
CA ALA A 106 -8.00 5.46 -6.66
C ALA A 106 -7.78 6.41 -7.85
N GLN A 107 -7.66 7.72 -7.61
CA GLN A 107 -7.37 8.72 -8.64
C GLN A 107 -6.03 8.45 -9.36
N LEU A 108 -4.98 8.11 -8.61
CA LEU A 108 -3.69 7.74 -9.19
C LEU A 108 -3.80 6.49 -10.06
N ARG A 109 -4.55 5.49 -9.63
CA ARG A 109 -4.75 4.26 -10.40
C ARG A 109 -5.44 4.58 -11.73
N GLU A 110 -6.51 5.36 -11.69
CA GLU A 110 -7.31 5.69 -12.88
C GLU A 110 -6.57 6.61 -13.86
N LEU A 111 -5.98 7.70 -13.36
CA LEU A 111 -5.42 8.75 -14.21
C LEU A 111 -3.96 8.52 -14.60
N VAL A 112 -3.22 7.75 -13.80
CA VAL A 112 -1.77 7.59 -13.98
C VAL A 112 -1.39 6.15 -14.26
N PHE A 113 -1.68 5.22 -13.34
CA PHE A 113 -1.06 3.89 -13.38
C PHE A 113 -1.71 2.93 -14.36
N ALA A 114 -3.05 2.83 -14.42
CA ALA A 114 -3.71 1.94 -15.38
C ALA A 114 -3.46 2.35 -16.86
N PRO A 115 -3.49 3.66 -17.21
CA PRO A 115 -3.06 4.11 -18.54
C PRO A 115 -1.59 3.81 -18.80
N LEU A 116 -0.70 4.02 -17.82
CA LEU A 116 0.72 3.73 -17.96
C LEU A 116 0.99 2.23 -18.18
N GLU A 117 0.30 1.35 -17.45
CA GLU A 117 0.40 -0.10 -17.64
C GLU A 117 0.01 -0.49 -19.06
N THR A 118 -1.06 0.11 -19.58
CA THR A 118 -1.50 -0.10 -20.97
C THR A 118 -0.45 0.40 -21.96
N ASP A 119 0.09 1.61 -21.75
CA ASP A 119 1.10 2.19 -22.63
C ASP A 119 2.41 1.40 -22.63
N LEU A 120 2.73 0.71 -21.52
CA LEU A 120 3.91 -0.15 -21.42
C LEU A 120 3.74 -1.47 -22.20
N LEU A 121 2.51 -1.91 -22.46
CA LEU A 121 2.26 -3.12 -23.27
C LEU A 121 2.50 -2.81 -24.75
N GLY A 122 3.64 -3.27 -25.28
CA GLY A 122 4.01 -3.05 -26.68
C GLY A 122 4.70 -1.72 -26.97
N ALA A 123 5.13 -1.01 -25.93
CA ALA A 123 5.91 0.21 -26.07
C ALA A 123 7.23 -0.04 -26.82
N ILE A 124 7.44 0.66 -27.94
CA ILE A 124 8.72 0.69 -28.69
C ILE A 124 9.68 1.70 -28.03
N SER A 125 9.14 2.75 -27.41
CA SER A 125 9.86 3.77 -26.65
C SER A 125 9.24 3.92 -25.26
N LEU A 126 10.03 4.45 -24.32
CA LEU A 126 9.52 4.68 -22.98
C LEU A 126 8.36 5.70 -23.00
N PRO A 127 7.20 5.38 -22.41
CA PRO A 127 6.14 6.35 -22.21
C PRO A 127 6.53 7.39 -21.14
N ALA A 128 5.71 8.44 -21.02
CA ALA A 128 5.87 9.46 -19.96
C ALA A 128 5.89 8.81 -18.56
N THR A 129 6.78 9.28 -17.69
CA THR A 129 6.99 8.70 -16.35
C THR A 129 5.77 8.92 -15.45
N PRO A 130 5.61 8.13 -14.36
CA PRO A 130 4.56 8.36 -13.38
C PRO A 130 4.53 9.80 -12.86
N LEU A 131 5.68 10.39 -12.50
CA LEU A 131 5.73 11.77 -11.99
C LEU A 131 5.32 12.80 -13.04
N GLN A 132 5.69 12.60 -14.30
CA GLN A 132 5.27 13.46 -15.41
C GLN A 132 3.74 13.41 -15.56
N ARG A 133 3.15 12.21 -15.56
CA ARG A 133 1.69 12.04 -15.64
C ARG A 133 0.96 12.63 -14.43
N MET A 134 1.48 12.40 -13.22
CA MET A 134 0.94 13.02 -12.00
C MET A 134 0.97 14.55 -12.08
N SER A 135 2.00 15.14 -12.70
CA SER A 135 2.09 16.58 -12.90
C SER A 135 1.05 17.07 -13.92
N THR A 136 0.86 16.34 -15.02
CA THR A 136 -0.16 16.65 -16.03
C THR A 136 -1.57 16.59 -15.45
N HIS A 137 -1.87 15.60 -14.62
CA HIS A 137 -3.20 15.40 -14.03
C HIS A 137 -3.37 16.03 -12.64
N LEU A 138 -2.43 16.88 -12.19
CA LEU A 138 -2.40 17.35 -10.81
C LEU A 138 -3.70 18.04 -10.38
N VAL A 139 -4.31 18.84 -11.25
CA VAL A 139 -5.58 19.53 -10.96
C VAL A 139 -6.71 18.53 -10.76
N ALA A 140 -6.88 17.56 -11.66
CA ALA A 140 -7.92 16.53 -11.55
C ALA A 140 -7.70 15.60 -10.34
N ILE A 141 -6.44 15.30 -10.03
CA ILE A 141 -6.08 14.50 -8.86
C ILE A 141 -6.39 15.24 -7.54
N ARG A 142 -6.23 16.58 -7.53
CA ARG A 142 -6.48 17.45 -6.36
C ARG A 142 -7.88 18.05 -6.33
N ASP A 143 -8.72 17.73 -7.30
CA ASP A 143 -10.10 18.21 -7.31
C ASP A 143 -10.78 17.82 -6.00
N HIS A 144 -11.36 18.80 -5.31
CA HIS A 144 -11.74 18.68 -3.91
C HIS A 144 -12.70 17.51 -3.66
N ASP A 145 -13.67 17.36 -4.57
CA ASP A 145 -14.71 16.34 -4.45
C ASP A 145 -14.23 14.97 -4.92
N ALA A 146 -13.17 14.92 -5.73
CA ALA A 146 -12.77 13.69 -6.40
C ALA A 146 -12.19 12.62 -5.44
N PRO A 147 -11.30 12.91 -4.48
CA PRO A 147 -10.87 11.94 -3.48
C PRO A 147 -12.02 11.45 -2.59
N ALA A 148 -12.94 12.32 -2.20
CA ALA A 148 -14.08 11.94 -1.37
C ALA A 148 -15.05 11.03 -2.15
N ALA A 149 -15.37 11.38 -3.39
CA ALA A 149 -16.21 10.57 -4.28
C ALA A 149 -15.55 9.21 -4.61
N ALA A 150 -14.24 9.21 -4.90
CA ALA A 150 -13.51 7.98 -5.16
C ALA A 150 -13.41 7.08 -3.92
N ALA A 151 -13.26 7.66 -2.73
CA ALA A 151 -13.33 6.92 -1.47
C ALA A 151 -14.74 6.36 -1.20
N ALA A 152 -15.80 7.11 -1.53
CA ALA A 152 -17.18 6.63 -1.40
C ALA A 152 -17.43 5.42 -2.29
N LYS A 153 -17.07 5.55 -3.57
CA LYS A 153 -17.13 4.45 -4.53
C LYS A 153 -16.35 3.23 -4.05
N ARG A 154 -15.14 3.44 -3.51
CA ARG A 154 -14.35 2.35 -2.92
C ARG A 154 -15.07 1.68 -1.75
N MET A 155 -15.66 2.44 -0.82
CA MET A 155 -16.40 1.85 0.31
C MET A 155 -17.59 0.98 -0.14
N GLU A 156 -18.20 1.31 -1.28
CA GLU A 156 -19.32 0.57 -1.87
C GLU A 156 -18.86 -0.69 -2.62
N GLU A 157 -17.78 -0.58 -3.40
CA GLU A 157 -17.28 -1.65 -4.28
C GLU A 157 -16.35 -2.63 -3.57
N GLU A 158 -15.68 -2.22 -2.49
CA GLU A 158 -14.70 -3.06 -1.79
C GLU A 158 -15.41 -4.21 -1.05
N PRO A 159 -15.00 -5.47 -1.30
CA PRO A 159 -15.61 -6.62 -0.65
C PRO A 159 -15.47 -6.51 0.87
N MET A 160 -16.52 -6.94 1.59
CA MET A 160 -16.54 -6.93 3.06
C MET A 160 -15.39 -7.73 3.66
N GLU A 161 -14.95 -8.79 2.97
CA GLU A 161 -13.75 -9.54 3.30
C GLU A 161 -12.98 -9.84 2.01
N ASP A 162 -11.83 -9.20 1.85
CA ASP A 162 -10.78 -9.68 0.96
C ASP A 162 -9.84 -10.57 1.76
N LYS A 163 -9.91 -11.88 1.51
CA LYS A 163 -9.13 -12.88 2.25
C LYS A 163 -7.65 -12.84 1.90
N ASP A 164 -7.29 -12.23 0.77
CA ASP A 164 -5.92 -12.16 0.26
C ASP A 164 -5.26 -10.80 0.57
N SER A 165 -6.00 -9.84 1.13
CA SER A 165 -5.49 -8.53 1.53
C SER A 165 -4.95 -8.51 2.97
N THR A 166 -3.79 -7.87 3.14
CA THR A 166 -3.18 -7.53 4.45
C THR A 166 -3.86 -6.33 5.11
N HIS A 167 -4.53 -5.50 4.34
CA HIS A 167 -5.20 -4.29 4.82
C HIS A 167 -6.71 -4.52 4.99
N PRO A 168 -7.31 -4.01 6.08
CA PRO A 168 -8.75 -4.04 6.24
C PRO A 168 -9.43 -3.14 5.19
N PRO A 169 -10.69 -3.42 4.82
CA PRO A 169 -11.47 -2.53 3.98
C PRO A 169 -11.58 -1.13 4.60
N LEU A 170 -11.68 -0.08 3.77
CA LEU A 170 -11.77 1.31 4.23
C LEU A 170 -12.92 1.51 5.24
N ARG A 171 -14.07 0.86 4.98
CA ARG A 171 -15.23 0.87 5.87
C ARG A 171 -14.91 0.32 7.27
N ALA A 172 -14.04 -0.69 7.37
CA ALA A 172 -13.66 -1.29 8.64
C ALA A 172 -12.71 -0.37 9.41
N SER A 173 -11.73 0.25 8.73
CA SER A 173 -10.86 1.27 9.34
C SER A 173 -11.64 2.49 9.83
N LEU A 174 -12.59 3.00 9.04
CA LEU A 174 -13.44 4.12 9.46
C LEU A 174 -14.35 3.76 10.64
N ALA A 175 -14.99 2.59 10.61
CA ALA A 175 -15.81 2.11 11.72
C ALA A 175 -15.00 1.94 13.01
N ASN A 176 -13.76 1.47 12.90
CA ASN A 176 -12.82 1.33 14.00
C ASN A 176 -12.41 2.68 14.62
N LEU A 177 -12.60 3.79 13.89
CA LEU A 177 -12.41 5.15 14.36
C LEU A 177 -13.72 5.83 14.83
N GLY A 178 -14.86 5.14 14.76
CA GLY A 178 -16.18 5.64 15.15
C GLY A 178 -17.00 6.27 14.01
N TYR A 179 -16.60 6.06 12.75
CA TYR A 179 -17.26 6.64 11.58
C TYR A 179 -18.10 5.59 10.84
N ALA A 180 -19.42 5.77 10.83
CA ALA A 180 -20.35 4.93 10.05
C ALA A 180 -20.48 5.38 8.58
N THR A 181 -20.14 6.64 8.30
CA THR A 181 -20.14 7.26 6.97
C THR A 181 -18.82 7.98 6.76
N LEU A 182 -18.53 8.37 5.52
CA LEU A 182 -17.35 9.18 5.25
C LEU A 182 -17.37 10.49 6.05
N PRO A 183 -16.27 10.86 6.73
CA PRO A 183 -16.13 12.20 7.28
C PRO A 183 -16.06 13.24 6.16
N ALA A 184 -16.45 14.48 6.48
CA ALA A 184 -16.16 15.61 5.62
C ALA A 184 -14.63 15.80 5.52
N VAL A 185 -14.13 16.05 4.32
CA VAL A 185 -12.71 16.27 4.06
C VAL A 185 -12.54 17.69 3.58
N ASP A 186 -11.81 18.52 4.32
CA ASP A 186 -11.51 19.89 3.90
C ASP A 186 -10.58 19.93 2.66
N PRO A 187 -10.69 20.98 1.80
CA PRO A 187 -9.81 21.15 0.65
C PRO A 187 -8.32 21.16 1.04
N ILE A 188 -7.48 20.61 0.15
CA ILE A 188 -6.03 20.65 0.34
C ILE A 188 -5.49 21.98 -0.20
N GLU A 189 -5.27 22.92 0.71
CA GLU A 189 -4.69 24.23 0.39
C GLU A 189 -3.27 24.11 -0.18
N ALA A 190 -2.40 23.38 0.51
CA ALA A 190 -1.00 23.21 0.14
C ALA A 190 -0.59 21.74 0.25
N PRO A 191 0.12 21.20 -0.75
CA PRO A 191 0.62 19.83 -0.69
C PRO A 191 1.75 19.72 0.33
N ALA A 192 1.83 18.58 1.02
CA ALA A 192 2.84 18.35 2.04
C ALA A 192 4.29 18.54 1.54
N ILE A 193 4.55 18.35 0.24
CA ILE A 193 5.90 18.45 -0.32
C ILE A 193 6.45 19.86 -0.26
N GLU A 194 5.57 20.86 -0.37
CA GLU A 194 5.94 22.28 -0.31
C GLU A 194 6.21 22.74 1.12
N ARG A 195 5.67 22.03 2.12
CA ARG A 195 5.84 22.36 3.54
C ARG A 195 6.92 21.55 4.23
N LEU A 196 7.06 20.27 3.87
CA LEU A 196 7.94 19.32 4.56
C LEU A 196 9.31 19.21 3.93
N LEU A 197 9.47 19.56 2.65
CA LEU A 197 10.75 19.48 1.95
C LEU A 197 11.19 20.85 1.47
N SER A 198 12.51 21.07 1.48
CA SER A 198 13.08 22.23 0.78
C SER A 198 12.87 22.07 -0.74
N PRO A 199 12.75 23.16 -1.50
CA PRO A 199 12.56 23.08 -2.96
C PRO A 199 13.66 22.26 -3.65
N GLY A 200 14.92 22.41 -3.21
CA GLY A 200 16.04 21.63 -3.72
C GLY A 200 15.92 20.13 -3.43
N ALA A 201 15.46 19.75 -2.23
CA ALA A 201 15.24 18.35 -1.87
C ALA A 201 14.08 17.74 -2.67
N ALA A 202 12.97 18.47 -2.83
CA ALA A 202 11.82 18.04 -3.63
C ALA A 202 12.20 17.77 -5.09
N LEU A 203 12.97 18.68 -5.70
CA LEU A 203 13.48 18.53 -7.07
C LEU A 203 14.42 17.33 -7.20
N ASN A 204 15.38 17.20 -6.27
CA ASN A 204 16.35 16.10 -6.29
C ASN A 204 15.67 14.73 -6.16
N LEU A 205 14.75 14.59 -5.20
CA LEU A 205 14.02 13.34 -4.98
C LEU A 205 13.16 12.98 -6.20
N SER A 206 12.48 13.96 -6.79
CA SER A 206 11.67 13.76 -8.00
C SER A 206 12.54 13.29 -9.17
N ALA A 207 13.68 13.95 -9.40
CA ALA A 207 14.61 13.57 -10.47
C ALA A 207 15.20 12.17 -10.28
N ARG A 208 15.53 11.79 -9.04
CA ARG A 208 16.02 10.45 -8.71
C ARG A 208 14.96 9.39 -8.93
N LEU A 209 13.72 9.64 -8.51
CA LEU A 209 12.62 8.69 -8.69
C LEU A 209 12.34 8.46 -10.18
N ASP A 210 12.32 9.53 -10.99
CA ASP A 210 12.18 9.43 -12.43
C ASP A 210 13.34 8.66 -13.10
N ALA A 211 14.58 8.90 -12.66
CA ALA A 211 15.74 8.21 -13.20
C ALA A 211 15.71 6.70 -12.92
N GLU A 212 15.43 6.32 -11.67
CA GLU A 212 15.31 4.91 -11.28
C GLU A 212 14.14 4.22 -11.99
N TRP A 213 12.99 4.88 -12.10
CA TRP A 213 11.85 4.34 -12.83
C TRP A 213 12.21 4.10 -14.31
N ARG A 214 12.84 5.07 -14.98
CA ARG A 214 13.26 4.92 -16.38
C ARG A 214 14.23 3.76 -16.58
N LYS A 215 15.18 3.59 -15.65
CA LYS A 215 16.13 2.47 -15.68
C LYS A 215 15.41 1.12 -15.60
N LEU A 216 14.46 0.97 -14.67
CA LEU A 216 13.66 -0.25 -14.52
C LEU A 216 12.74 -0.49 -15.72
N ALA A 217 12.07 0.55 -16.20
CA ALA A 217 11.18 0.47 -17.35
C ALA A 217 11.92 0.10 -18.64
N GLN A 218 13.13 0.64 -18.87
CA GLN A 218 13.96 0.28 -20.02
C GLN A 218 14.34 -1.20 -20.02
N ALA A 219 14.68 -1.76 -18.86
CA ALA A 219 14.98 -3.18 -18.75
C ALA A 219 13.76 -4.03 -19.17
N ARG A 220 12.56 -3.62 -18.76
CA ARG A 220 11.31 -4.31 -19.09
C ARG A 220 10.94 -4.21 -20.57
N VAL A 221 11.07 -3.02 -21.17
CA VAL A 221 10.80 -2.81 -22.60
C VAL A 221 11.79 -3.57 -23.49
N ARG A 222 13.08 -3.65 -23.10
CA ARG A 222 14.10 -4.40 -23.86
C ARG A 222 13.93 -5.93 -23.82
N LEU A 223 13.29 -6.46 -22.77
CA LEU A 223 13.03 -7.90 -22.63
C LEU A 223 11.75 -8.36 -23.34
N GLY A 224 10.88 -7.42 -23.73
CA GLY A 224 9.63 -7.67 -24.44
C GLY A 224 9.68 -7.36 -25.95
N GLY A 225 10.87 -7.09 -26.49
CA GLY A 225 11.12 -6.86 -27.92
C GLY A 225 11.83 -8.03 -28.60
#